data_AF-A0A8K0GIV5-F1
#
_entry.id   AF-A0A8K0GIV5-F1
#
_cell.length_a   1.000
_cell.length_b   1.000
_cell.length_c   1.000
_cell.angle_alpha   90.00
_cell.angle_beta   90.00
_cell.angle_gamma   90.00
#
_symmetry.space_group_name_H-M   'P 1'
#
loop_
_entity.id
_entity.type
_entity.pdbx_description
1 polymer ?
#
loop_
_entity_poly.entity_id
_entity_poly.type
_entity_poly.pdbx_seq_one_letter_code
_entity_poly.pdbx_strand_id
1 'polypeptide(L)'
;MSSRSKDKVTSIFRRIFGSSGKDGEGPSKASGGSASGSPARRLLRGCRDSVSPAAAPVGSPAFTTSKNSKKSSENTTCSKTVRSRRLMKEFKDLQRLQNSRSDPIFTVELVDDNLYEWHVKLHKIDTESDLGGDMKELGMSYILLHLIFPENFPFAPPFMRVISPRIEKGFVMEGGAICMELLTPRGWASAYTVEAVIMQFAASVVKGQGRIQRKTKGQKVFSRRTAEESFRSLVKTHEKYGWVTPSLADG
;
A
#
# COMPACT_ATOMS: atom_id res chain seq x y z
N MET A 1 22.03 30.38 -57.75
CA MET A 1 21.40 30.82 -56.48
C MET A 1 21.70 29.79 -55.39
N SER A 2 21.40 30.09 -54.13
CA SER A 2 21.57 29.25 -52.92
C SER A 2 21.00 27.81 -53.03
N SER A 3 21.46 26.80 -52.28
CA SER A 3 22.57 26.72 -51.30
C SER A 3 22.99 25.27 -50.93
N ARG A 4 24.15 25.17 -50.26
CA ARG A 4 24.67 24.14 -49.34
C ARG A 4 23.59 23.47 -48.43
N SER A 5 23.78 22.29 -47.82
CA SER A 5 24.96 21.38 -47.73
C SER A 5 24.60 19.92 -47.37
N LYS A 6 25.63 19.06 -47.23
CA LYS A 6 25.59 17.60 -46.98
C LYS A 6 25.79 17.15 -45.52
N ASP A 7 25.39 15.89 -45.29
CA ASP A 7 25.95 14.84 -44.39
C ASP A 7 25.98 14.99 -42.84
N LYS A 8 25.39 13.97 -42.19
CA LYS A 8 25.86 13.11 -41.07
C LYS A 8 26.77 13.66 -39.95
N VAL A 9 26.52 13.23 -38.70
CA VAL A 9 27.31 12.22 -37.94
C VAL A 9 26.68 11.92 -36.56
N THR A 10 27.08 10.81 -35.93
CA THR A 10 26.53 10.21 -34.69
C THR A 10 27.21 10.63 -33.38
N SER A 11 26.54 10.33 -32.27
CA SER A 11 27.05 10.09 -30.89
C SER A 11 27.25 11.28 -29.94
N ILE A 12 26.86 11.07 -28.67
CA ILE A 12 27.73 11.06 -27.46
C ILE A 12 26.85 10.68 -26.24
N PHE A 13 27.39 9.84 -25.33
CA PHE A 13 26.64 9.34 -24.15
C PHE A 13 27.53 9.35 -22.89
N ARG A 14 27.73 10.52 -22.26
CA ARG A 14 28.27 10.66 -20.87
C ARG A 14 28.32 12.13 -20.43
N ARG A 15 27.88 12.42 -19.18
CA ARG A 15 28.60 13.19 -18.12
C ARG A 15 27.61 13.74 -17.07
N ILE A 16 27.45 13.03 -15.95
CA ILE A 16 27.03 13.60 -14.65
C ILE A 16 27.85 12.90 -13.56
N PHE A 17 29.08 13.39 -13.30
CA PHE A 17 29.88 13.12 -12.10
C PHE A 17 31.13 14.04 -12.12
N GLY A 18 31.31 14.86 -11.07
CA GLY A 18 32.45 15.80 -10.89
C GLY A 18 32.35 17.11 -11.71
N SER A 19 32.92 18.24 -11.27
CA SER A 19 33.58 18.54 -9.98
C SER A 19 33.75 20.05 -9.72
N SER A 20 33.66 20.46 -8.44
CA SER A 20 34.34 21.59 -7.74
C SER A 20 34.49 23.02 -8.33
N GLY A 21 34.13 24.03 -7.51
CA GLY A 21 34.59 25.43 -7.57
C GLY A 21 33.58 26.45 -8.15
N LYS A 22 33.61 27.75 -7.82
CA LYS A 22 34.40 28.48 -6.80
C LYS A 22 33.80 29.91 -6.57
N ASP A 23 33.96 30.48 -5.36
CA ASP A 23 33.84 31.90 -4.91
C ASP A 23 32.56 32.75 -5.18
N GLY A 24 32.27 33.68 -4.25
CA GLY A 24 31.26 34.75 -4.36
C GLY A 24 30.98 35.45 -3.01
N GLU A 25 31.12 36.79 -2.92
CA GLU A 25 31.31 37.50 -1.64
C GLU A 25 30.39 38.73 -1.42
N GLY A 26 29.51 38.65 -0.40
CA GLY A 26 28.85 39.78 0.31
C GLY A 26 27.94 40.74 -0.49
N PRO A 27 27.41 41.83 0.14
CA PRO A 27 27.08 42.06 1.56
C PRO A 27 25.57 42.39 1.78
N SER A 28 24.96 42.26 2.98
CA SER A 28 24.83 43.38 3.96
C SER A 28 23.90 43.07 5.17
N LYS A 29 24.08 43.86 6.26
CA LYS A 29 23.23 44.16 7.46
C LYS A 29 21.70 43.93 7.36
N ALA A 30 20.90 43.72 8.44
CA ALA A 30 21.05 43.37 9.89
C ALA A 30 19.60 43.10 10.44
N SER A 31 19.12 43.19 11.71
CA SER A 31 19.59 43.55 13.08
C SER A 31 18.49 43.20 14.14
N GLY A 32 18.85 42.97 15.41
CA GLY A 32 17.92 42.70 16.55
C GLY A 32 17.64 41.20 16.81
N GLY A 33 17.29 40.68 18.00
CA GLY A 33 16.90 41.28 19.28
C GLY A 33 15.42 40.96 19.62
N SER A 34 15.02 40.42 20.79
CA SER A 34 15.74 40.08 22.04
C SER A 34 14.94 39.10 22.95
N ALA A 35 15.57 38.67 24.05
CA ALA A 35 14.97 38.20 25.32
C ALA A 35 13.94 37.04 25.36
N SER A 36 14.33 35.92 25.96
CA SER A 36 13.43 34.95 26.61
C SER A 36 13.57 35.02 28.13
N GLY A 37 12.48 35.29 28.87
CA GLY A 37 12.52 35.32 30.33
C GLY A 37 11.13 35.20 30.98
N SER A 38 10.88 34.11 31.71
CA SER A 38 9.76 33.97 32.66
C SER A 38 10.07 34.75 33.95
N PRO A 39 9.07 35.08 34.82
CA PRO A 39 8.83 34.17 35.95
C PRO A 39 7.44 34.19 36.65
N ALA A 40 7.13 33.07 37.34
CA ALA A 40 6.23 32.96 38.52
C ALA A 40 4.71 33.23 38.29
N ARG A 41 3.77 32.89 39.20
CA ARG A 41 3.78 32.49 40.64
C ARG A 41 2.93 31.21 40.86
N ARG A 42 3.32 30.26 41.73
CA ARG A 42 3.07 30.17 43.21
C ARG A 42 1.57 30.02 43.53
N LEU A 43 1.08 29.03 44.27
CA LEU A 43 1.39 28.72 45.69
C LEU A 43 1.19 27.23 46.09
N LEU A 44 1.57 26.91 47.34
CA LEU A 44 1.58 25.57 47.95
C LEU A 44 0.45 25.37 48.99
N ARG A 45 -0.15 24.18 49.01
CA ARG A 45 -0.66 23.43 50.19
C ARG A 45 -1.12 22.03 49.71
N GLY A 46 -1.02 20.94 50.47
CA GLY A 46 -0.36 20.81 51.77
C GLY A 46 -1.01 19.77 52.68
N CYS A 47 -0.80 18.47 52.41
CA CYS A 47 -0.96 17.38 53.38
C CYS A 47 0.13 16.34 53.16
N ARG A 48 0.71 15.85 54.27
CA ARG A 48 1.46 14.60 54.34
C ARG A 48 0.62 13.67 55.20
N ASP A 49 0.63 12.38 54.90
CA ASP A 49 0.63 11.37 55.95
C ASP A 49 1.40 10.15 55.47
N SER A 50 1.99 9.41 56.42
CA SER A 50 2.99 8.38 56.14
C SER A 50 2.90 7.24 57.16
N VAL A 51 2.74 6.02 56.66
CA VAL A 51 2.76 4.79 57.47
C VAL A 51 3.84 3.86 56.93
N SER A 52 4.58 3.22 57.85
CA SER A 52 5.78 2.40 57.56
C SER A 52 5.45 0.93 57.24
N PRO A 53 6.37 0.17 56.61
CA PRO A 53 6.12 -1.20 56.17
C PRO A 53 6.15 -2.22 57.30
N ALA A 54 5.46 -3.36 57.08
CA ALA A 54 5.56 -4.55 57.92
C ALA A 54 6.45 -5.62 57.26
N ALA A 55 7.19 -6.38 58.07
CA ALA A 55 8.12 -7.41 57.61
C ALA A 55 7.48 -8.81 57.52
N ALA A 56 8.08 -9.69 56.73
CA ALA A 56 7.75 -11.13 56.72
C ALA A 56 8.37 -11.85 57.94
N PRO A 57 7.86 -13.04 58.30
CA PRO A 57 8.69 -14.21 58.03
C PRO A 57 7.96 -15.49 57.55
N VAL A 58 8.71 -16.25 56.75
CA VAL A 58 8.73 -17.71 56.49
C VAL A 58 7.60 -18.60 57.04
N GLY A 59 7.00 -19.41 56.13
CA GLY A 59 6.25 -20.63 56.49
C GLY A 59 5.79 -21.42 55.27
N SER A 60 6.09 -22.72 55.22
CA SER A 60 5.53 -23.69 54.25
C SER A 60 5.12 -24.96 55.00
N PRO A 61 4.07 -25.67 54.56
CA PRO A 61 4.34 -26.95 53.89
C PRO A 61 3.28 -27.40 52.84
N ALA A 62 3.53 -28.59 52.28
CA ALA A 62 2.54 -29.58 51.81
C ALA A 62 1.69 -29.28 50.55
N PHE A 63 2.25 -29.72 49.44
CA PHE A 63 1.60 -30.27 48.24
C PHE A 63 0.27 -31.03 48.49
N THR A 64 -0.81 -30.66 47.80
CA THR A 64 -1.98 -31.54 47.58
C THR A 64 -2.44 -31.48 46.13
N THR A 65 -2.51 -32.64 45.46
CA THR A 65 -2.92 -32.74 44.05
C THR A 65 -4.43 -32.91 43.93
N SER A 66 -5.15 -31.91 43.41
CA SER A 66 -6.57 -32.07 43.06
C SER A 66 -6.74 -32.13 41.53
N LYS A 67 -6.96 -33.35 41.02
CA LYS A 67 -7.39 -33.57 39.63
C LYS A 67 -8.84 -33.12 39.51
N ASN A 68 -9.12 -31.94 38.93
CA ASN A 68 -10.46 -31.70 38.40
C ASN A 68 -10.56 -32.26 36.97
N SER A 69 -11.69 -32.90 36.68
CA SER A 69 -11.85 -33.76 35.50
C SER A 69 -12.09 -32.96 34.21
N LYS A 70 -11.55 -33.47 33.08
CA LYS A 70 -11.99 -33.03 31.75
C LYS A 70 -13.49 -33.33 31.61
N LYS A 71 -14.34 -32.31 31.56
CA LYS A 71 -15.67 -32.43 30.96
C LYS A 71 -15.57 -31.96 29.50
N SER A 72 -15.42 -32.91 28.59
CA SER A 72 -15.39 -32.65 27.15
C SER A 72 -16.76 -32.17 26.67
N SER A 73 -16.89 -30.86 26.49
CA SER A 73 -17.97 -30.24 25.72
C SER A 73 -17.37 -29.79 24.39
N GLU A 74 -17.92 -30.26 23.27
CA GLU A 74 -17.40 -29.99 21.91
C GLU A 74 -17.79 -28.59 21.40
N ASN A 75 -17.47 -27.56 22.18
CA ASN A 75 -17.41 -26.20 21.66
C ASN A 75 -16.08 -26.03 20.94
N THR A 76 -16.06 -26.31 19.63
CA THR A 76 -14.95 -25.97 18.74
C THR A 76 -14.91 -24.46 18.50
N THR A 77 -14.56 -23.71 19.55
CA THR A 77 -14.19 -22.29 19.50
C THR A 77 -12.84 -22.15 18.82
N CYS A 78 -12.85 -22.37 17.50
CA CYS A 78 -11.72 -22.13 16.61
C CYS A 78 -11.07 -20.78 16.96
N SER A 79 -9.82 -20.82 17.42
CA SER A 79 -9.03 -19.62 17.75
C SER A 79 -8.58 -18.93 16.47
N LYS A 80 -9.56 -18.39 15.72
CA LYS A 80 -9.39 -17.67 14.46
C LYS A 80 -8.36 -16.56 14.68
N THR A 81 -7.27 -16.60 13.93
CA THR A 81 -6.16 -15.64 14.05
C THR A 81 -6.63 -14.20 13.78
N VAL A 82 -5.85 -13.18 14.15
CA VAL A 82 -6.18 -11.78 13.84
C VAL A 82 -6.41 -11.59 12.33
N ARG A 83 -5.53 -12.17 11.50
CA ARG A 83 -5.66 -12.28 10.03
C ARG A 83 -6.99 -12.88 9.63
N SER A 84 -7.29 -14.11 10.07
CA SER A 84 -8.53 -14.82 9.70
C SER A 84 -9.78 -14.04 10.13
N ARG A 85 -9.81 -13.48 11.35
CA ARG A 85 -10.94 -12.68 11.87
C ARG A 85 -11.14 -11.41 11.03
N ARG A 86 -10.06 -10.71 10.68
CA ARG A 86 -10.15 -9.50 9.84
C ARG A 86 -10.64 -9.84 8.44
N LEU A 87 -10.09 -10.88 7.81
CA LEU A 87 -10.50 -11.29 6.45
C LEU A 87 -11.95 -11.76 6.39
N MET A 88 -12.44 -12.51 7.38
CA MET A 88 -13.86 -12.85 7.50
C MET A 88 -14.77 -11.62 7.64
N LYS A 89 -14.32 -10.56 8.31
CA LYS A 89 -15.06 -9.28 8.36
C LYS A 89 -15.06 -8.61 6.98
N GLU A 90 -13.89 -8.32 6.43
CA GLU A 90 -13.75 -7.62 5.15
C GLU A 90 -14.52 -8.33 4.03
N PHE A 91 -14.40 -9.67 3.91
CA PHE A 91 -15.14 -10.45 2.93
C PHE A 91 -16.66 -10.39 3.15
N LYS A 92 -17.14 -10.50 4.40
CA LYS A 92 -18.58 -10.38 4.72
C LYS A 92 -19.14 -8.97 4.47
N ASP A 93 -18.31 -7.94 4.57
CA ASP A 93 -18.70 -6.56 4.28
C ASP A 93 -18.79 -6.34 2.77
N LEU A 94 -17.80 -6.81 2.00
CA LEU A 94 -17.77 -6.77 0.54
C LEU A 94 -18.88 -7.62 -0.10
N GLN A 95 -19.15 -8.82 0.41
CA GLN A 95 -20.27 -9.65 -0.04
C GLN A 95 -21.61 -8.95 0.17
N ARG A 96 -21.79 -8.21 1.28
CA ARG A 96 -23.00 -7.39 1.49
C ARG A 96 -23.06 -6.20 0.53
N LEU A 97 -21.93 -5.54 0.28
CA LEU A 97 -21.86 -4.42 -0.67
C LEU A 97 -22.24 -4.84 -2.09
N GLN A 98 -21.66 -5.94 -2.61
CA GLN A 98 -21.97 -6.39 -3.98
C GLN A 98 -23.41 -6.92 -4.10
N ASN A 99 -23.90 -7.67 -3.10
CA ASN A 99 -25.25 -8.26 -3.15
C ASN A 99 -26.37 -7.24 -2.87
N SER A 100 -26.04 -6.03 -2.39
CA SER A 100 -27.01 -4.94 -2.18
C SER A 100 -27.20 -4.00 -3.38
N ARG A 101 -26.46 -4.23 -4.47
CA ARG A 101 -26.51 -3.41 -5.69
C ARG A 101 -26.77 -4.30 -6.90
N SER A 102 -27.73 -3.91 -7.74
CA SER A 102 -28.01 -4.59 -9.02
C SER A 102 -26.84 -4.49 -10.00
N ASP A 103 -26.00 -3.46 -9.86
CA ASP A 103 -24.90 -3.14 -10.77
C ASP A 103 -23.68 -2.61 -9.97
N PRO A 104 -22.92 -3.52 -9.32
CA PRO A 104 -21.83 -3.18 -8.41
C PRO A 104 -20.56 -2.73 -9.14
N ILE A 105 -19.80 -1.82 -8.52
CA ILE A 105 -18.55 -1.28 -9.07
C ILE A 105 -17.52 -2.40 -9.27
N PHE A 106 -17.47 -3.36 -8.33
CA PHE A 106 -16.64 -4.55 -8.38
C PHE A 106 -17.31 -5.71 -7.65
N THR A 107 -16.88 -6.94 -7.96
CA THR A 107 -17.26 -8.17 -7.24
C THR A 107 -16.03 -8.94 -6.75
N VAL A 108 -16.18 -9.69 -5.65
CA VAL A 108 -15.09 -10.41 -4.97
C VAL A 108 -15.41 -11.89 -4.81
N GLU A 109 -14.44 -12.73 -5.17
CA GLU A 109 -14.51 -14.19 -5.13
C GLU A 109 -13.24 -14.74 -4.43
N LEU A 110 -13.37 -15.85 -3.70
CA LEU A 110 -12.19 -16.56 -3.17
C LEU A 110 -11.55 -17.36 -4.31
N VAL A 111 -10.23 -17.47 -4.33
CA VAL A 111 -9.51 -18.40 -5.21
C VAL A 111 -9.49 -19.75 -4.51
N ASP A 112 -10.07 -20.80 -5.11
CA ASP A 112 -10.06 -22.17 -4.59
C ASP A 112 -10.49 -22.27 -3.10
N ASP A 113 -11.54 -21.53 -2.73
CA ASP A 113 -12.05 -21.33 -1.35
C ASP A 113 -11.03 -20.79 -0.32
N ASN A 114 -9.88 -20.32 -0.77
CA ASN A 114 -8.81 -19.76 0.05
C ASN A 114 -9.19 -18.37 0.60
N LEU A 115 -9.50 -18.30 1.90
CA LEU A 115 -9.75 -17.04 2.62
C LEU A 115 -8.57 -16.03 2.50
N TYR A 116 -7.37 -16.47 2.13
CA TYR A 116 -6.15 -15.66 2.06
C TYR A 116 -5.76 -15.20 0.63
N GLU A 117 -6.53 -15.58 -0.41
CA GLU A 117 -6.21 -15.30 -1.82
C GLU A 117 -7.52 -15.04 -2.60
N TRP A 118 -7.75 -13.79 -3.04
CA TRP A 118 -9.03 -13.35 -3.62
C TRP A 118 -8.87 -12.85 -5.06
N HIS A 119 -9.84 -13.17 -5.91
CA HIS A 119 -10.07 -12.48 -7.17
C HIS A 119 -11.05 -11.31 -6.98
N VAL A 120 -10.75 -10.20 -7.64
CA VAL A 120 -11.63 -9.02 -7.69
C VAL A 120 -11.85 -8.64 -9.15
N LYS A 121 -13.10 -8.63 -9.59
CA LYS A 121 -13.50 -8.15 -10.93
C LYS A 121 -13.98 -6.71 -10.77
N LEU A 122 -13.20 -5.74 -11.25
CA LEU A 122 -13.54 -4.32 -11.29
C LEU A 122 -14.31 -4.06 -12.59
N HIS A 123 -15.63 -3.94 -12.50
CA HIS A 123 -16.53 -3.77 -13.65
C HIS A 123 -16.66 -2.31 -14.08
N LYS A 124 -16.61 -1.37 -13.13
CA LYS A 124 -16.78 0.06 -13.39
C LYS A 124 -15.48 0.83 -13.22
N ILE A 125 -15.15 1.58 -14.25
CA ILE A 125 -14.14 2.64 -14.31
C ILE A 125 -14.79 3.87 -14.97
N ASP A 126 -14.20 5.04 -14.76
CA ASP A 126 -14.59 6.30 -15.39
C ASP A 126 -14.73 6.15 -16.92
N THR A 127 -15.95 6.34 -17.44
CA THR A 127 -16.28 6.15 -18.86
C THR A 127 -15.68 7.21 -19.77
N GLU A 128 -15.37 8.38 -19.22
CA GLU A 128 -14.79 9.51 -19.96
C GLU A 128 -13.24 9.44 -19.99
N SER A 129 -12.67 8.43 -19.32
CA SER A 129 -11.23 8.14 -19.37
C SER A 129 -10.86 7.29 -20.60
N ASP A 130 -9.63 7.48 -21.09
CA ASP A 130 -9.00 6.61 -22.10
C ASP A 130 -9.16 5.11 -21.79
N LEU A 131 -9.10 4.74 -20.50
CA LEU A 131 -9.23 3.35 -20.04
C LEU A 131 -10.66 2.83 -20.19
N GLY A 132 -11.66 3.66 -19.87
CA GLY A 132 -13.07 3.35 -20.10
C GLY A 132 -13.39 3.24 -21.59
N GLY A 133 -12.80 4.11 -22.40
CA GLY A 133 -12.82 4.04 -23.87
C GLY A 133 -12.24 2.73 -24.41
N ASP A 134 -11.02 2.38 -23.99
CA ASP A 134 -10.35 1.12 -24.36
C ASP A 134 -11.16 -0.10 -23.92
N MET A 135 -11.73 -0.10 -22.70
CA MET A 135 -12.57 -1.21 -22.21
C MET A 135 -13.81 -1.41 -23.09
N LYS A 136 -14.47 -0.31 -23.46
CA LYS A 136 -15.66 -0.31 -24.32
C LYS A 136 -15.36 -0.73 -25.76
N GLU A 137 -14.28 -0.22 -26.35
CA GLU A 137 -13.84 -0.57 -27.71
C GLU A 137 -13.45 -2.05 -27.83
N LEU A 138 -12.76 -2.59 -26.82
CA LEU A 138 -12.23 -3.95 -26.83
C LEU A 138 -13.21 -5.00 -26.23
N GLY A 139 -14.42 -4.60 -25.83
CA GLY A 139 -15.43 -5.49 -25.25
C GLY A 139 -15.03 -6.08 -23.89
N MET A 140 -14.17 -5.40 -23.13
CA MET A 140 -13.65 -5.87 -21.85
C MET A 140 -14.60 -5.51 -20.71
N SER A 141 -15.32 -6.50 -20.18
CA SER A 141 -16.33 -6.31 -19.12
C SER A 141 -15.77 -5.94 -17.75
N TYR A 142 -14.50 -6.27 -17.46
CA TYR A 142 -13.85 -5.96 -16.18
C TYR A 142 -12.32 -5.96 -16.27
N ILE A 143 -11.69 -5.34 -15.28
CA ILE A 143 -10.28 -5.59 -14.92
C ILE A 143 -10.26 -6.61 -13.78
N LEU A 144 -9.57 -7.73 -14.00
CA LEU A 144 -9.36 -8.77 -12.99
C LEU A 144 -8.10 -8.45 -12.18
N LEU A 145 -8.28 -8.29 -10.87
CA LEU A 145 -7.21 -8.12 -9.88
C LEU A 145 -7.12 -9.37 -9.01
N HIS A 146 -5.96 -9.55 -8.39
CA HIS A 146 -5.66 -10.67 -7.51
C HIS A 146 -4.94 -10.18 -6.25
N LEU A 147 -5.51 -10.49 -5.08
CA LEU A 147 -5.05 -10.04 -3.77
C LEU A 147 -4.58 -11.24 -2.95
N ILE A 148 -3.33 -11.22 -2.49
CA ILE A 148 -2.77 -12.22 -1.56
C ILE A 148 -2.53 -11.55 -0.21
N PHE A 149 -3.16 -12.05 0.85
CA PHE A 149 -3.05 -11.47 2.19
C PHE A 149 -1.92 -12.15 2.98
N PRO A 150 -0.87 -11.42 3.42
CA PRO A 150 0.26 -12.01 4.14
C PRO A 150 -0.14 -12.52 5.54
N GLU A 151 0.72 -13.34 6.15
CA GLU A 151 0.49 -13.90 7.48
C GLU A 151 0.30 -12.85 8.58
N ASN A 152 0.99 -11.72 8.46
CA ASN A 152 0.89 -10.60 9.39
C ASN A 152 -0.23 -9.59 9.04
N PHE A 153 -1.13 -9.89 8.11
CA PHE A 153 -2.29 -9.03 7.82
C PHE A 153 -3.21 -8.95 9.07
N PRO A 154 -3.72 -7.76 9.47
CA PRO A 154 -3.70 -6.48 8.76
C PRO A 154 -2.53 -5.54 9.10
N PHE A 155 -1.48 -6.00 9.79
CA PHE A 155 -0.29 -5.18 10.09
C PHE A 155 0.68 -5.07 8.90
N ALA A 156 0.48 -5.87 7.86
CA ALA A 156 1.14 -5.75 6.56
C ALA A 156 0.10 -5.69 5.42
N PRO A 157 0.37 -4.98 4.30
CA PRO A 157 -0.55 -4.83 3.17
C PRO A 157 -0.77 -6.14 2.40
N PRO A 158 -1.91 -6.30 1.71
CA PRO A 158 -2.06 -7.34 0.70
C PRO A 158 -1.13 -7.09 -0.48
N PHE A 159 -0.55 -8.15 -1.05
CA PHE A 159 0.06 -8.07 -2.37
C PHE A 159 -1.04 -8.09 -3.42
N MET A 160 -1.24 -6.96 -4.12
CA MET A 160 -2.25 -6.80 -5.15
C MET A 160 -1.61 -6.64 -6.53
N ARG A 161 -2.14 -7.35 -7.53
CA ARG A 161 -1.70 -7.26 -8.93
C ARG A 161 -2.87 -7.33 -9.91
N VAL A 162 -2.67 -6.79 -11.11
CA VAL A 162 -3.53 -7.00 -12.29
C VAL A 162 -3.26 -8.39 -12.89
N ILE A 163 -4.33 -9.08 -13.28
CA ILE A 163 -4.28 -10.32 -14.07
C ILE A 163 -4.51 -10.02 -15.55
N SER A 164 -5.61 -9.33 -15.85
CA SER A 164 -6.07 -9.04 -17.20
C SER A 164 -7.09 -7.89 -17.17
N PRO A 165 -7.18 -7.03 -18.20
CA PRO A 165 -6.34 -6.98 -19.40
C PRO A 165 -4.89 -6.55 -19.08
N ARG A 166 -4.01 -6.58 -20.11
CA ARG A 166 -2.66 -6.02 -20.00
C ARG A 166 -2.75 -4.50 -20.07
N ILE A 167 -2.58 -3.83 -18.93
CA ILE A 167 -2.62 -2.37 -18.81
C ILE A 167 -1.19 -1.81 -18.84
N GLU A 168 -1.00 -0.72 -19.57
CA GLU A 168 0.22 0.10 -19.58
C GLU A 168 -0.11 1.50 -19.07
N LYS A 169 0.90 2.24 -18.56
CA LYS A 169 0.69 3.43 -17.70
C LYS A 169 -0.21 3.08 -16.50
N GLY A 170 -0.99 4.02 -15.97
CA GLY A 170 -1.97 3.75 -14.89
C GLY A 170 -1.36 3.25 -13.57
N PHE A 171 -0.08 3.52 -13.32
CA PHE A 171 0.71 2.93 -12.23
C PHE A 171 0.80 1.39 -12.25
N VAL A 172 0.51 0.74 -13.39
CA VAL A 172 0.69 -0.70 -13.60
C VAL A 172 2.09 -0.95 -14.19
N MET A 173 2.80 -1.93 -13.63
CA MET A 173 4.17 -2.32 -13.98
C MET A 173 4.19 -3.71 -14.64
N GLU A 174 5.39 -4.20 -14.98
CA GLU A 174 5.58 -5.56 -15.49
C GLU A 174 4.97 -6.64 -14.57
N GLY A 175 4.50 -7.72 -15.20
CA GLY A 175 3.75 -8.78 -14.51
C GLY A 175 2.36 -8.38 -13.98
N GLY A 176 1.99 -7.10 -14.07
CA GLY A 176 0.77 -6.55 -13.48
C GLY A 176 0.96 -6.02 -12.06
N ALA A 177 2.19 -5.82 -11.58
CA ALA A 177 2.42 -5.17 -10.28
C ALA A 177 1.87 -3.74 -10.24
N ILE A 178 1.48 -3.26 -9.05
CA ILE A 178 0.79 -1.99 -8.87
C ILE A 178 1.65 -1.03 -8.04
N CYS A 179 1.88 0.17 -8.57
CA CYS A 179 2.70 1.22 -7.96
C CYS A 179 1.86 2.18 -7.13
N MET A 180 1.62 1.85 -5.86
CA MET A 180 0.86 2.68 -4.92
C MET A 180 1.50 2.62 -3.53
N GLU A 181 1.75 3.77 -2.91
CA GLU A 181 2.41 3.88 -1.59
C GLU A 181 1.72 3.04 -0.51
N LEU A 182 0.38 3.05 -0.49
CA LEU A 182 -0.44 2.29 0.48
C LEU A 182 -0.24 0.77 0.43
N LEU A 183 0.20 0.21 -0.71
CA LEU A 183 0.47 -1.22 -0.84
C LEU A 183 1.86 -1.60 -0.31
N THR A 184 2.66 -0.63 0.16
CA THR A 184 4.02 -0.85 0.66
C THR A 184 4.11 -0.70 2.18
N PRO A 185 5.14 -1.29 2.84
CA PRO A 185 5.25 -1.25 4.31
C PRO A 185 5.30 0.16 4.92
N ARG A 186 5.70 1.18 4.13
CA ARG A 186 5.77 2.58 4.57
C ARG A 186 4.41 3.29 4.53
N GLY A 187 3.58 2.99 3.53
CA GLY A 187 2.29 3.66 3.31
C GLY A 187 1.08 2.90 3.85
N TRP A 188 1.23 1.62 4.18
CA TRP A 188 0.12 0.79 4.67
C TRP A 188 -0.30 1.17 6.09
N ALA A 189 -1.59 1.50 6.26
CA ALA A 189 -2.22 1.59 7.57
C ALA A 189 -3.18 0.40 7.76
N SER A 190 -3.07 -0.31 8.89
CA SER A 190 -3.97 -1.42 9.24
C SER A 190 -5.45 -1.01 9.37
N ALA A 191 -5.75 0.28 9.39
CA ALA A 191 -7.09 0.84 9.38
C ALA A 191 -7.77 0.83 7.99
N TYR A 192 -7.01 0.72 6.89
CA TYR A 192 -7.59 0.66 5.55
C TYR A 192 -8.46 -0.60 5.38
N THR A 193 -9.60 -0.44 4.69
CA THR A 193 -10.47 -1.54 4.25
C THR A 193 -10.02 -2.04 2.88
N VAL A 194 -10.33 -3.30 2.57
CA VAL A 194 -10.04 -3.87 1.24
C VAL A 194 -10.86 -3.16 0.15
N GLU A 195 -12.06 -2.69 0.47
CA GLU A 195 -12.85 -1.79 -0.39
C GLU A 195 -12.06 -0.52 -0.78
N ALA A 196 -11.50 0.20 0.21
CA ALA A 196 -10.76 1.42 -0.04
C ALA A 196 -9.51 1.19 -0.89
N VAL A 197 -8.81 0.06 -0.70
CA VAL A 197 -7.67 -0.36 -1.53
C VAL A 197 -8.07 -0.54 -3.00
N ILE A 198 -9.18 -1.24 -3.27
CA ILE A 198 -9.68 -1.50 -4.63
C ILE A 198 -10.16 -0.20 -5.28
N MET A 199 -10.89 0.65 -4.56
CA MET A 199 -11.39 1.94 -5.06
C MET A 199 -10.27 2.95 -5.30
N GLN A 200 -9.25 2.99 -4.45
CA GLN A 200 -8.09 3.84 -4.68
C GLN A 200 -7.24 3.36 -5.88
N PHE A 201 -7.19 2.04 -6.16
CA PHE A 201 -6.61 1.54 -7.41
C PHE A 201 -7.44 1.98 -8.63
N ALA A 202 -8.77 1.81 -8.59
CA ALA A 202 -9.66 2.22 -9.68
C ALA A 202 -9.51 3.71 -10.04
N ALA A 203 -9.38 4.59 -9.02
CA ALA A 203 -9.08 6.00 -9.24
C ALA A 203 -7.63 6.25 -9.73
N SER A 204 -6.65 5.51 -9.21
CA SER A 204 -5.23 5.70 -9.56
C SER A 204 -4.91 5.26 -10.99
N VAL A 205 -5.51 4.16 -11.48
CA VAL A 205 -5.27 3.67 -12.84
C VAL A 205 -5.83 4.63 -13.89
N VAL A 206 -6.95 5.30 -13.61
CA VAL A 206 -7.47 6.42 -14.41
C VAL A 206 -6.56 7.64 -14.32
N LYS A 207 -6.21 8.09 -13.11
CA LYS A 207 -5.34 9.27 -12.89
C LYS A 207 -3.98 9.12 -13.56
N GLY A 208 -3.43 7.91 -13.59
CA GLY A 208 -2.18 7.58 -14.28
C GLY A 208 -2.32 7.34 -15.78
N GLN A 209 -3.45 7.68 -16.40
CA GLN A 209 -3.73 7.51 -17.83
C GLN A 209 -3.50 6.07 -18.32
N GLY A 210 -3.99 5.08 -17.58
CA GLY A 210 -3.88 3.67 -17.93
C GLY A 210 -4.52 3.37 -19.29
N ARG A 211 -3.84 2.57 -20.11
CA ARG A 211 -4.30 2.12 -21.45
C ARG A 211 -4.32 0.60 -21.52
N ILE A 212 -5.29 0.01 -22.21
CA ILE A 212 -5.26 -1.42 -22.53
C ILE A 212 -4.40 -1.63 -23.76
N GLN A 213 -3.34 -2.42 -23.61
CA GLN A 213 -2.51 -2.76 -24.74
C GLN A 213 -3.24 -3.71 -25.69
N ARG A 214 -3.56 -3.20 -26.89
CA ARG A 214 -4.13 -3.98 -28.00
C ARG A 214 -3.17 -5.12 -28.38
N LYS A 215 -3.69 -6.29 -28.75
CA LYS A 215 -2.96 -7.57 -28.82
C LYS A 215 -1.80 -7.60 -29.85
N THR A 216 -0.60 -7.17 -29.46
CA THR A 216 0.63 -7.33 -30.24
C THR A 216 1.12 -8.77 -30.22
N LYS A 217 1.56 -9.31 -31.37
CA LYS A 217 2.16 -10.66 -31.47
C LYS A 217 3.38 -10.77 -30.55
N GLY A 218 3.48 -11.86 -29.79
CA GLY A 218 4.61 -12.14 -28.89
C GLY A 218 4.51 -11.57 -27.47
N GLN A 219 3.40 -10.91 -27.10
CA GLN A 219 3.21 -10.41 -25.73
C GLN A 219 3.22 -11.53 -24.68
N LYS A 220 3.96 -11.32 -23.58
CA LYS A 220 4.00 -12.22 -22.42
C LYS A 220 2.82 -11.91 -21.48
N VAL A 221 2.13 -12.95 -21.05
CA VAL A 221 1.04 -12.85 -20.07
C VAL A 221 1.57 -12.34 -18.72
N PHE A 222 0.77 -11.55 -18.00
CA PHE A 222 1.08 -11.03 -16.66
C PHE A 222 1.29 -12.16 -15.63
N SER A 223 2.58 -12.47 -15.37
CA SER A 223 2.98 -13.53 -14.44
C SER A 223 3.10 -13.01 -13.00
N ARG A 224 2.64 -13.83 -12.04
CA ARG A 224 2.79 -13.56 -10.59
C ARG A 224 4.25 -13.33 -10.21
N ARG A 225 5.16 -14.16 -10.73
CA ARG A 225 6.60 -14.05 -10.46
C ARG A 225 7.17 -12.69 -10.86
N THR A 226 6.88 -12.26 -12.09
CA THR A 226 7.33 -10.95 -12.60
C THR A 226 6.74 -9.82 -11.76
N ALA A 227 5.45 -9.89 -11.38
CA ALA A 227 4.84 -8.90 -10.51
C ALA A 227 5.51 -8.82 -9.13
N GLU A 228 5.84 -9.95 -8.51
CA GLU A 228 6.57 -9.98 -7.24
C GLU A 228 8.00 -9.41 -7.39
N GLU A 229 8.69 -9.71 -8.49
CA GLU A 229 10.03 -9.18 -8.80
C GLU A 229 9.99 -7.65 -9.03
N SER A 230 9.05 -7.13 -9.82
CA SER A 230 8.84 -5.69 -10.03
C SER A 230 8.45 -4.97 -8.74
N PHE A 231 7.54 -5.53 -7.93
CA PHE A 231 7.12 -4.95 -6.65
C PHE A 231 8.28 -4.90 -5.63
N ARG A 232 9.10 -5.96 -5.54
CA ARG A 232 10.32 -5.95 -4.71
C ARG A 232 11.32 -4.88 -5.16
N SER A 233 11.41 -4.59 -6.45
CA SER A 233 12.26 -3.51 -6.97
C SER A 233 11.67 -2.13 -6.64
N LEU A 234 10.36 -1.96 -6.80
CA LEU A 234 9.63 -0.74 -6.48
C LEU A 234 9.81 -0.32 -5.00
N VAL A 235 9.62 -1.26 -4.06
CA VAL A 235 9.71 -0.96 -2.62
C VAL A 235 11.12 -0.44 -2.28
N LYS A 236 12.17 -1.11 -2.75
CA LYS A 236 13.56 -0.69 -2.56
C LYS A 236 13.86 0.69 -3.15
N THR A 237 13.27 1.03 -4.30
CA THR A 237 13.43 2.35 -4.91
C THR A 237 12.81 3.44 -4.04
N HIS A 238 11.58 3.27 -3.57
CA HIS A 238 10.91 4.28 -2.74
C HIS A 238 11.39 4.32 -1.28
N GLU A 239 11.93 3.23 -0.74
CA GLU A 239 12.69 3.24 0.51
C GLU A 239 13.95 4.12 0.40
N LYS A 240 14.67 4.04 -0.73
CA LYS A 240 15.92 4.76 -0.96
C LYS A 240 15.74 6.21 -1.39
N TYR A 241 14.74 6.52 -2.21
CA TYR A 241 14.55 7.82 -2.84
C TYR A 241 13.26 8.55 -2.41
N GLY A 242 12.41 7.91 -1.60
CA GLY A 242 11.12 8.46 -1.17
C GLY A 242 9.98 8.25 -2.17
N TRP A 243 8.79 8.69 -1.78
CA TRP A 243 7.60 8.74 -2.64
C TRP A 243 7.43 10.13 -3.22
N VAL A 244 7.40 10.21 -4.55
CA VAL A 244 7.11 11.40 -5.33
C VAL A 244 6.16 10.97 -6.45
N THR A 245 5.07 11.70 -6.66
CA THR A 245 4.26 11.52 -7.87
C THR A 245 4.96 12.26 -9.01
N PRO A 246 5.35 11.58 -10.12
CA PRO A 246 5.92 12.26 -11.29
C PRO A 246 4.97 13.33 -11.84
N SER A 247 5.48 14.33 -12.57
CA SER A 247 4.59 15.25 -13.25
C SER A 247 3.90 14.53 -14.42
N LEU A 248 2.69 14.98 -14.77
CA LEU A 248 1.94 14.42 -15.91
C LEU A 248 2.58 14.73 -17.28
N ALA A 249 3.68 15.48 -17.32
CA ALA A 249 4.43 15.80 -18.54
C ALA A 249 5.62 14.85 -18.82
N ASP A 250 5.97 13.96 -17.88
CA ASP A 250 7.22 13.18 -17.91
C ASP A 250 7.06 11.73 -18.44
N GLY A 251 6.01 11.38 -19.21
CA GLY A 251 5.83 10.00 -19.72
C GLY A 251 4.70 9.72 -20.70
#